data_AF-A0A9X3MTC5-F1
#
_entry.id   AF-A0A9X3MTC5-F1
#
_cell.length_a   1.000
_cell.length_b   1.000
_cell.length_c   1.000
_cell.angle_alpha   90.00
_cell.angle_beta   90.00
_cell.angle_gamma   90.00
#
_symmetry.space_group_name_H-M   'P 1'
#
loop_
_entity.id
_entity.type
_entity.pdbx_description
1 polymer ?
#
loop_
_entity_poly.entity_id
_entity_poly.type
_entity_poly.pdbx_seq_one_letter_code
_entity_poly.pdbx_strand_id
1 'polypeptide(L)'
;MAESIAFDGIDITQLYSTIVKQGVSKSEASVIVGSWIFENLGRTKRVFNFAEPFPETEPACTPAPFAREFEHPDWVDGENVVQAGQTPGEIGFNERFHQIERDLDRLGGGLGQVFTCMAEMRASLHALLGEIRTEINRLNADVYEAGHTSGGGATVEKIPSHAGLLDFGKYTGTTQFFDKKVSVWQTDSGTLLLPTLDTVGIDVLVGPKVQGAANLDRYIVETEDVRKRFPEEVSSDDLVKEFGDEILTDGRSVRDVVNVLPAGSKYKNLDALVEDVSEREASQVRTSVGADVAVTAALGIDSGVTEIGTADVNRLESIPTRARAALIRGGVTDLQTLANTPSDKVSEILKTEGVSASAGDAASWTRYAGTLMRLRTGIG
;
A
#
# COMPACT_ATOMS: atom_id res chain seq x y z
N MET A 1 17.35 -5.89 -16.89
CA MET A 1 16.39 -6.12 -15.79
C MET A 1 16.45 -7.58 -15.44
N ALA A 2 16.54 -7.96 -14.16
CA ALA A 2 16.64 -9.38 -13.79
C ALA A 2 15.30 -10.08 -14.11
N GLU A 3 15.35 -11.08 -14.99
CA GLU A 3 14.17 -11.84 -15.46
C GLU A 3 13.61 -12.83 -14.42
N SER A 4 14.30 -12.96 -13.29
CA SER A 4 13.92 -13.82 -12.16
C SER A 4 14.42 -13.22 -10.85
N ILE A 5 13.65 -13.45 -9.79
CA ILE A 5 14.07 -13.18 -8.42
C ILE A 5 14.55 -14.51 -7.85
N ALA A 6 15.83 -14.59 -7.51
CA ALA A 6 16.43 -15.78 -6.91
C ALA A 6 17.01 -15.42 -5.54
N PHE A 7 16.76 -16.27 -4.54
CA PHE A 7 17.36 -16.16 -3.21
C PHE A 7 18.04 -17.46 -2.84
N ASP A 8 19.29 -17.35 -2.36
CA ASP A 8 20.13 -18.50 -1.99
C ASP A 8 20.22 -19.59 -3.09
N GLY A 9 20.26 -19.14 -4.35
CA GLY A 9 20.32 -20.02 -5.53
C GLY A 9 18.99 -20.66 -5.94
N ILE A 10 17.89 -20.38 -5.23
CA ILE A 10 16.55 -20.86 -5.57
C ILE A 10 15.77 -19.75 -6.27
N ASP A 11 15.39 -20.01 -7.51
CA ASP A 11 14.52 -19.13 -8.28
C ASP A 11 13.05 -19.26 -7.82
N ILE A 12 12.36 -18.13 -7.66
CA ILE A 12 10.96 -18.09 -7.23
C ILE A 12 10.04 -18.87 -8.17
N THR A 13 10.29 -18.83 -9.47
CA THR A 13 9.48 -19.55 -10.46
C THR A 13 9.70 -21.06 -10.37
N GLN A 14 10.94 -21.49 -10.11
CA GLN A 14 11.26 -22.88 -9.80
C GLN A 14 10.60 -23.35 -8.49
N LEU A 15 10.61 -22.52 -7.44
CA LEU A 15 9.95 -22.84 -6.17
C LEU A 15 8.43 -23.00 -6.36
N TYR A 16 7.79 -22.03 -7.00
CA TYR A 16 6.35 -22.07 -7.31
C TYR A 16 5.97 -23.31 -8.12
N SER A 17 6.69 -23.57 -9.22
CA SER A 17 6.41 -24.71 -10.09
C SER A 17 6.66 -26.06 -9.40
N THR A 18 7.62 -26.13 -8.47
CA THR A 18 7.87 -27.33 -7.68
C THR A 18 6.74 -27.60 -6.69
N ILE A 19 6.23 -26.58 -6.02
CA ILE A 19 5.10 -26.69 -5.08
C ILE A 19 3.82 -27.13 -5.82
N VAL A 20 3.53 -26.52 -6.97
CA VAL A 20 2.37 -26.91 -7.81
C VAL A 20 2.51 -28.35 -8.32
N LYS A 21 3.72 -28.79 -8.71
CA LYS A 21 3.97 -30.19 -9.14
C LYS A 21 3.74 -31.22 -8.03
N GLN A 22 3.85 -30.82 -6.76
CA GLN A 22 3.58 -31.68 -5.60
C GLN A 22 2.08 -31.76 -5.24
N GLY A 23 1.20 -31.20 -6.08
CA GLY A 23 -0.25 -31.29 -5.91
C GLY A 23 -0.87 -30.17 -5.08
N VAL A 24 -0.08 -29.16 -4.68
CA VAL A 24 -0.58 -27.96 -4.02
C VAL A 24 -1.26 -27.06 -5.04
N SER A 25 -2.40 -26.45 -4.67
CA SER A 25 -3.13 -25.59 -5.59
C SER A 25 -2.32 -24.34 -5.99
N LYS A 26 -2.64 -23.76 -7.14
CA LYS A 26 -1.93 -22.56 -7.64
C LYS A 26 -2.04 -21.36 -6.69
N SER A 27 -3.13 -21.24 -5.93
CA SER A 27 -3.31 -20.16 -4.95
C SER A 27 -2.48 -20.40 -3.70
N GLU A 28 -2.52 -21.61 -3.14
CA GLU A 28 -1.71 -22.00 -1.98
C GLU A 28 -0.21 -21.93 -2.30
N ALA A 29 0.20 -22.36 -3.50
CA ALA A 29 1.57 -22.24 -3.96
C ALA A 29 2.04 -20.78 -3.99
N SER A 30 1.17 -19.83 -4.39
CA SER A 30 1.48 -18.40 -4.36
C SER A 30 1.62 -17.88 -2.93
N VAL A 31 0.80 -18.36 -2.00
CA VAL A 31 0.86 -17.99 -0.58
C VAL A 31 2.13 -18.53 0.08
N ILE A 32 2.49 -19.78 -0.18
CA ILE A 32 3.70 -20.42 0.35
C ILE A 32 4.95 -19.69 -0.18
N VAL A 33 4.98 -19.42 -1.49
CA VAL A 33 6.06 -18.64 -2.11
C VAL A 33 6.12 -17.22 -1.53
N GLY A 34 4.99 -16.55 -1.35
CA GLY A 34 4.91 -15.24 -0.70
C GLY A 34 5.44 -15.25 0.74
N SER A 35 5.12 -16.28 1.51
CA SER A 35 5.59 -16.47 2.88
C SER A 35 7.10 -16.73 2.91
N TRP A 36 7.61 -17.57 2.00
CA TRP A 36 9.05 -17.81 1.85
C TRP A 36 9.81 -16.55 1.47
N ILE A 37 9.28 -15.75 0.53
CA ILE A 37 9.83 -14.43 0.20
C ILE A 37 9.86 -13.54 1.44
N PHE A 38 8.76 -13.49 2.21
CA PHE A 38 8.68 -12.69 3.43
C PHE A 38 9.67 -13.14 4.50
N GLU A 39 9.85 -14.44 4.72
CA GLU A 39 10.82 -14.95 5.69
C GLU A 39 12.26 -14.67 5.29
N ASN A 40 12.59 -14.76 4.00
CA ASN A 40 13.95 -14.55 3.50
C ASN A 40 14.30 -13.06 3.27
N LEU A 41 13.35 -12.23 2.80
CA LEU A 41 13.52 -10.79 2.62
C LEU A 41 13.21 -9.95 3.86
N GLY A 42 12.39 -10.48 4.78
CA GLY A 42 12.00 -9.81 6.02
C GLY A 42 13.05 -9.93 7.12
N ARG A 43 13.89 -10.97 7.08
CA ARG A 43 14.90 -11.25 8.12
C ARG A 43 16.34 -10.91 7.71
N THR A 44 16.60 -10.57 6.47
CA THR A 44 17.94 -10.19 6.02
C THR A 44 18.26 -8.76 6.43
N LYS A 45 19.48 -8.53 6.94
CA LYS A 45 19.96 -7.19 7.27
C LYS A 45 19.98 -6.36 5.99
N ARG A 46 19.07 -5.38 5.90
CA ARG A 46 19.00 -4.49 4.76
C ARG A 46 20.13 -3.48 4.83
N VAL A 47 20.78 -3.24 3.69
CA VAL A 47 21.76 -2.17 3.54
C VAL A 47 21.28 -1.28 2.42
N PHE A 48 21.05 -0.02 2.75
CA PHE A 48 20.75 1.03 1.80
C PHE A 48 22.04 1.60 1.22
N ASN A 49 22.08 1.67 -0.10
CA ASN A 49 23.07 2.41 -0.86
C ASN A 49 22.35 3.17 -1.98
N PHE A 50 22.85 4.34 -2.34
CA PHE A 50 22.38 5.02 -3.54
C PHE A 50 22.76 4.20 -4.78
N ALA A 51 21.84 4.11 -5.74
CA ALA A 51 22.06 3.36 -6.97
C ALA A 51 23.20 3.95 -7.80
N GLU A 52 23.33 5.28 -7.78
CA GLU A 52 24.39 6.01 -8.46
C GLU A 52 25.32 6.68 -7.44
N PRO A 53 26.65 6.62 -7.64
CA PRO A 53 27.59 7.32 -6.80
C PRO A 53 27.50 8.83 -7.05
N PHE A 54 27.39 9.60 -5.98
CA PHE A 54 27.48 11.06 -6.03
C PHE A 54 28.78 11.48 -5.35
N PRO A 55 29.91 11.66 -6.06
CA PRO A 55 31.17 12.00 -5.42
C PRO A 55 31.17 13.43 -4.88
N GLU A 56 31.84 13.66 -3.75
CA GLU A 56 32.00 14.97 -3.11
C GLU A 56 32.59 16.02 -4.07
N THR A 57 33.59 15.60 -4.84
CA THR A 57 34.26 16.42 -5.85
C THR A 57 34.13 15.79 -7.23
N GLU A 58 33.95 16.59 -8.27
CA GLU A 58 34.04 16.16 -9.67
C GLU A 58 35.31 16.73 -10.29
N PRO A 59 36.39 15.93 -10.45
CA PRO A 59 37.67 16.42 -10.97
C PRO A 59 37.54 17.09 -12.34
N ALA A 60 36.63 16.60 -13.19
CA ALA A 60 36.37 17.18 -14.50
C ALA A 60 35.77 18.59 -14.46
N CYS A 61 35.23 19.01 -13.31
CA CYS A 61 34.61 20.32 -13.09
C CYS A 61 35.51 21.28 -12.32
N THR A 62 36.82 21.02 -12.21
CA THR A 62 37.77 22.01 -11.69
C THR A 62 38.14 22.94 -12.85
N PRO A 63 37.53 24.15 -12.97
CA PRO A 63 37.88 25.04 -14.06
C PRO A 63 39.36 25.44 -13.92
N ALA A 64 40.05 25.55 -15.05
CA ALA A 64 41.33 26.25 -15.05
C ALA A 64 41.11 27.66 -14.50
N PRO A 65 42.06 28.20 -13.71
CA PRO A 65 41.96 29.58 -13.27
C PRO A 65 41.78 30.49 -14.50
N PHE A 66 40.83 31.41 -14.42
CA PHE A 66 40.60 32.37 -15.49
C PHE A 66 41.91 33.11 -15.77
N ALA A 67 42.41 32.97 -16.99
CA ALA A 67 43.54 33.72 -17.49
C ALA A 67 43.03 34.71 -18.53
N ARG A 68 43.23 36.00 -18.27
CA ARG A 68 42.90 37.04 -19.24
C ARG A 68 43.87 36.93 -20.42
N GLU A 69 43.35 36.67 -21.61
CA GLU A 69 44.14 36.67 -22.85
C GLU A 69 44.27 38.07 -23.46
N PHE A 70 43.32 38.95 -23.15
CA PHE A 70 43.35 40.33 -23.62
C PHE A 70 44.25 41.18 -22.72
N GLU A 71 45.31 41.74 -23.30
CA GLU A 71 46.17 42.73 -22.65
C GLU A 71 46.47 43.84 -23.65
N HIS A 72 46.17 45.07 -23.27
CA HIS A 72 46.35 46.25 -24.10
C HIS A 72 47.74 46.85 -23.83
N PRO A 73 48.65 46.82 -24.82
CA PRO A 73 49.86 47.62 -24.74
C PRO A 73 49.52 49.10 -24.95
N ASP A 74 49.97 49.94 -24.03
CA ASP A 74 49.70 51.37 -24.09
C ASP A 74 50.18 51.99 -25.41
N TRP A 75 49.30 52.79 -26.01
CA TRP A 75 49.62 53.62 -27.15
C TRP A 75 50.16 54.98 -26.72
N VAL A 76 50.87 55.64 -27.63
CA VAL A 76 51.48 56.96 -27.40
C VAL A 76 50.88 57.97 -28.39
N ASP A 77 50.44 59.11 -27.87
CA ASP A 77 49.88 60.19 -28.69
C ASP A 77 50.93 60.71 -29.70
N GLY A 78 50.53 60.79 -30.97
CA GLY A 78 51.41 61.23 -32.06
C GLY A 78 52.30 60.15 -32.66
N GLU A 79 52.42 58.98 -32.02
CA GLU A 79 53.05 57.78 -32.62
C GLU A 79 51.99 56.82 -33.17
N ASN A 80 50.90 56.62 -32.42
CA ASN A 80 49.76 55.82 -32.84
C ASN A 80 48.66 56.71 -33.46
N VAL A 81 47.86 56.12 -34.37
CA VAL A 81 46.81 56.85 -35.13
C VAL A 81 45.57 57.24 -34.32
N VAL A 82 45.57 56.91 -33.03
CA VAL A 82 44.44 57.05 -32.10
C VAL A 82 44.80 58.02 -30.98
N GLN A 83 43.79 58.59 -30.34
CA GLN A 83 43.97 59.39 -29.13
C GLN A 83 44.22 58.46 -27.92
N ALA A 84 45.49 58.23 -27.61
CA ALA A 84 45.92 57.34 -26.55
C ALA A 84 45.70 57.95 -25.15
N GLY A 85 46.12 59.21 -24.97
CA GLY A 85 46.03 59.96 -23.73
C GLY A 85 44.67 60.60 -23.46
N GLN A 86 44.46 61.03 -22.22
CA GLN A 86 43.25 61.75 -21.82
C GLN A 86 43.30 63.22 -22.26
N THR A 87 42.20 63.73 -22.81
CA THR A 87 42.05 65.15 -23.14
C THR A 87 40.97 65.80 -22.26
N PRO A 88 40.90 67.14 -22.19
CA PRO A 88 39.83 67.82 -21.47
C PRO A 88 38.46 67.47 -22.07
N GLY A 89 37.69 66.65 -21.35
CA GLY A 89 36.33 66.24 -21.72
C GLY A 89 36.20 64.81 -22.26
N GLU A 90 37.29 64.11 -22.56
CA GLU A 90 37.23 62.74 -23.10
C GLU A 90 38.30 61.81 -22.50
N ILE A 91 37.90 60.58 -22.17
CA ILE A 91 38.82 59.51 -21.78
C ILE A 91 39.49 58.92 -23.03
N GLY A 92 40.83 58.83 -22.99
CA GLY A 92 41.67 58.27 -24.05
C GLY A 92 41.49 56.75 -24.20
N PHE A 93 41.99 56.20 -25.32
CA PHE A 93 41.83 54.78 -25.63
C PHE A 93 42.54 53.86 -24.62
N ASN A 94 43.72 54.23 -24.11
CA ASN A 94 44.42 53.41 -23.11
C ASN A 94 43.57 53.19 -21.86
N GLU A 95 43.00 54.27 -21.29
CA GLU A 95 42.15 54.18 -20.11
C GLU A 95 40.87 53.37 -20.38
N ARG A 96 40.27 53.48 -21.57
CA ARG A 96 39.11 52.65 -21.95
C ARG A 96 39.47 51.16 -22.02
N PHE A 97 40.61 50.80 -22.60
CA PHE A 97 41.04 49.40 -22.66
C PHE A 97 41.43 48.86 -21.29
N HIS A 98 42.09 49.63 -20.44
CA HIS A 98 42.34 49.22 -19.04
C HIS A 98 41.04 49.10 -18.22
N GLN A 99 39.99 49.86 -18.53
CA GLN A 99 38.67 49.63 -17.93
C GLN A 99 38.10 48.27 -18.36
N ILE A 100 38.20 47.92 -19.63
CA ILE A 100 37.78 46.61 -20.15
C ILE A 100 38.57 45.48 -19.47
N GLU A 101 39.89 45.62 -19.35
CA GLU A 101 40.74 44.68 -18.62
C GLU A 101 40.27 44.45 -17.18
N ARG A 102 40.02 45.54 -16.43
CA ARG A 102 39.51 45.46 -15.06
C ARG A 102 38.13 44.80 -14.98
N ASP A 103 37.26 45.06 -15.94
CA ASP A 103 35.94 44.43 -16.01
C ASP A 103 36.05 42.93 -16.33
N LEU A 104 36.97 42.53 -17.22
CA LEU A 104 37.28 41.12 -17.48
C LEU A 104 37.85 40.43 -16.23
N ASP A 105 38.73 41.08 -15.48
CA ASP A 105 39.27 40.54 -14.23
C ASP A 105 38.17 40.35 -13.18
N ARG A 106 37.25 41.32 -13.06
CA ARG A 106 36.08 41.21 -12.18
C ARG A 106 35.14 40.09 -12.61
N LEU A 107 34.89 39.92 -13.91
CA LEU A 107 34.10 38.81 -14.44
C LEU A 107 34.77 37.47 -14.13
N GLY A 108 36.09 37.36 -14.33
CA GLY A 108 36.86 36.17 -13.98
C GLY A 108 36.77 35.84 -12.48
N GLY A 109 36.93 36.84 -11.61
CA GLY A 109 36.76 36.68 -10.16
C GLY A 109 35.34 36.26 -9.77
N GLY A 110 34.31 36.89 -10.35
CA GLY A 110 32.91 36.55 -10.11
C GLY A 110 32.55 35.13 -10.56
N LEU A 111 32.99 34.72 -11.75
CA LEU A 111 32.82 33.34 -12.23
C LEU A 111 33.54 32.34 -11.34
N GLY A 112 34.78 32.63 -10.92
CA GLY A 112 35.53 31.79 -9.99
C GLY A 112 34.80 31.61 -8.65
N GLN A 113 34.20 32.67 -8.11
CA GLN A 113 33.40 32.59 -6.90
C GLN A 113 32.14 31.73 -7.11
N VAL A 114 31.43 31.86 -8.24
CA VAL A 114 30.24 31.03 -8.55
C VAL A 114 30.61 29.54 -8.58
N PHE A 115 31.70 29.16 -9.26
CA PHE A 115 32.16 27.77 -9.30
C PHE A 115 32.57 27.25 -7.92
N THR A 116 33.19 28.10 -7.09
CA THR A 116 33.53 27.76 -5.70
C THR A 116 32.27 27.49 -4.88
N CYS A 117 31.27 28.37 -4.92
CA CYS A 117 30.00 28.19 -4.23
C CYS A 117 29.26 26.92 -4.71
N MET A 118 29.32 26.60 -6.00
CA MET A 118 28.73 25.37 -6.54
C MET A 118 29.46 24.12 -6.04
N ALA A 119 30.79 24.16 -5.94
CA ALA A 119 31.58 23.06 -5.39
C ALA A 119 31.27 22.84 -3.91
N GLU A 120 31.15 23.91 -3.12
CA GLU A 120 30.74 23.84 -1.70
C GLU A 120 29.31 23.29 -1.55
N MET A 121 28.37 23.72 -2.39
CA MET A 121 27.00 23.20 -2.40
C MET A 121 26.98 21.70 -2.73
N ARG A 122 27.81 21.26 -3.69
CA ARG A 122 27.96 19.83 -4.02
C ARG A 122 28.49 19.03 -2.84
N ALA A 123 29.54 19.52 -2.18
CA ALA A 123 30.12 18.87 -1.01
C ALA A 123 29.11 18.78 0.14
N SER A 124 28.37 19.86 0.41
CA SER A 124 27.30 19.88 1.40
C SER A 124 26.18 18.88 1.09
N LEU A 125 25.74 18.80 -0.17
CA LEU A 125 24.75 17.80 -0.59
C LEU A 125 25.29 16.37 -0.44
N HIS A 126 26.55 16.13 -0.78
CA HIS A 126 27.20 14.83 -0.56
C HIS A 126 27.17 14.42 0.92
N ALA A 127 27.52 15.34 1.82
CA ALA A 127 27.49 15.10 3.26
C ALA A 127 26.08 14.75 3.75
N LEU A 128 25.05 15.52 3.36
CA LEU A 128 23.65 15.27 3.72
C LEU A 128 23.15 13.91 3.21
N LEU A 129 23.49 13.54 1.96
CA LEU A 129 23.17 12.21 1.43
C LEU A 129 23.90 11.10 2.22
N GLY A 130 25.14 11.36 2.64
CA GLY A 130 25.91 10.48 3.51
C GLY A 130 25.24 10.25 4.87
N GLU A 131 24.69 11.30 5.49
CA GLU A 131 23.92 11.21 6.73
C GLU A 131 22.64 10.39 6.54
N ILE A 132 21.86 10.66 5.49
CA ILE A 132 20.64 9.89 5.16
C ILE A 132 20.98 8.41 4.99
N ARG A 133 22.05 8.09 4.25
CA ARG A 133 22.50 6.71 4.08
C ARG A 133 22.86 6.07 5.42
N THR A 134 23.53 6.80 6.29
CA THR A 134 23.96 6.32 7.60
C THR A 134 22.76 6.06 8.51
N GLU A 135 21.81 6.98 8.58
CA GLU A 135 20.60 6.83 9.41
C GLU A 135 19.67 5.73 8.91
N ILE A 136 19.46 5.60 7.59
CA ILE A 136 18.68 4.48 7.05
C ILE A 136 19.34 3.15 7.39
N ASN A 137 20.67 3.07 7.28
CA ASN A 137 21.41 1.85 7.62
C ASN A 137 21.40 1.57 9.13
N ARG A 138 21.42 2.60 9.98
CA ARG A 138 21.23 2.48 11.43
C ARG A 138 19.84 1.92 11.73
N LEU A 139 18.78 2.49 11.17
CA LEU A 139 17.41 2.00 11.33
C LEU A 139 17.25 0.55 10.83
N ASN A 140 17.84 0.21 9.67
CA ASN A 140 17.83 -1.16 9.18
C ASN A 140 18.56 -2.12 10.12
N ALA A 141 19.67 -1.69 10.73
CA ALA A 141 20.39 -2.46 11.74
C ALA A 141 19.56 -2.61 13.01
N ASP A 142 18.95 -1.54 13.52
CA ASP A 142 18.08 -1.57 14.71
C ASP A 142 16.87 -2.50 14.51
N VAL A 143 16.22 -2.45 13.34
CA VAL A 143 15.10 -3.34 12.98
C VAL A 143 15.57 -4.79 12.90
N TYR A 144 16.72 -5.03 12.27
CA TYR A 144 17.33 -6.35 12.20
C TYR A 144 17.66 -6.88 13.60
N GLU A 145 18.32 -6.07 14.43
CA GLU A 145 18.73 -6.43 15.80
C GLU A 145 17.54 -6.59 16.73
N ALA A 146 16.49 -5.77 16.66
CA ALA A 146 15.25 -5.96 17.41
C ALA A 146 14.57 -7.30 17.07
N GLY A 147 14.65 -7.72 15.80
CA GLY A 147 14.23 -9.05 15.36
C GLY A 147 15.12 -10.21 15.86
N HIS A 148 16.34 -9.95 16.33
CA HIS A 148 17.30 -10.95 16.81
C HIS A 148 17.50 -10.98 18.34
N THR A 149 17.52 -9.82 19.02
CA THR A 149 17.65 -9.65 20.48
C THR A 149 16.38 -9.95 21.27
N SER A 150 15.25 -10.14 20.60
CA SER A 150 14.04 -10.72 21.19
C SER A 150 14.20 -12.20 21.59
N GLY A 151 15.41 -12.77 21.51
CA GLY A 151 15.88 -13.72 22.51
C GLY A 151 15.22 -15.09 22.52
N GLY A 152 14.72 -15.54 21.37
CA GLY A 152 14.53 -16.95 21.09
C GLY A 152 14.86 -17.17 19.63
N GLY A 153 15.96 -17.87 19.35
CA GLY A 153 16.20 -18.34 17.99
C GLY A 153 14.92 -19.03 17.51
N ALA A 154 14.42 -18.63 16.35
CA ALA A 154 13.44 -19.45 15.67
C ALA A 154 14.16 -20.73 15.24
N THR A 155 14.35 -21.67 16.17
CA THR A 155 14.26 -23.07 15.80
C THR A 155 12.90 -23.17 15.13
N VAL A 156 12.91 -23.20 13.80
CA VAL A 156 11.81 -23.75 13.04
C VAL A 156 11.73 -25.19 13.50
N GLU A 157 10.93 -25.42 14.54
CA GLU A 157 10.46 -26.74 14.86
C GLU A 157 9.87 -27.26 13.54
N LYS A 158 10.27 -28.47 13.13
CA LYS A 158 9.89 -29.08 11.84
C LYS A 158 8.39 -29.43 11.76
N ILE A 159 7.54 -28.74 12.53
CA ILE A 159 6.10 -28.86 12.62
C ILE A 159 5.57 -27.44 12.92
N PRO A 160 4.55 -26.91 12.22
CA PRO A 160 4.11 -25.51 12.36
C PRO A 160 3.61 -25.23 13.79
N SER A 161 4.40 -24.48 14.57
CA SER A 161 4.06 -24.10 15.94
C SER A 161 3.31 -22.75 15.94
N HIS A 162 2.03 -22.76 15.56
CA HIS A 162 1.09 -21.67 15.85
C HIS A 162 0.35 -21.87 17.19
N ALA A 163 0.95 -22.54 18.16
CA ALA A 163 0.20 -23.04 19.32
C ALA A 163 0.77 -22.74 20.72
N GLY A 164 1.70 -21.79 20.94
CA GLY A 164 1.97 -21.48 22.36
C GLY A 164 3.13 -20.60 22.82
N LEU A 165 3.75 -19.72 22.02
CA LEU A 165 4.85 -18.89 22.58
C LEU A 165 4.72 -17.37 22.39
N LEU A 166 3.57 -16.90 21.92
CA LEU A 166 3.10 -15.54 22.16
C LEU A 166 1.67 -15.66 22.67
N ASP A 167 1.50 -16.07 23.92
CA ASP A 167 0.20 -15.98 24.59
C ASP A 167 -0.07 -14.50 24.88
N PHE A 168 -0.56 -13.76 23.89
CA PHE A 168 -1.22 -12.48 24.12
C PHE A 168 -2.50 -12.65 24.95
N GLY A 169 -2.80 -13.85 25.42
CA GLY A 169 -4.07 -14.21 25.98
C GLY A 169 -5.12 -14.35 24.89
N LYS A 170 -6.13 -15.17 25.16
CA LYS A 170 -7.33 -15.18 24.34
C LYS A 170 -8.01 -13.82 24.45
N TYR A 171 -8.00 -13.02 23.39
CA TYR A 171 -8.86 -11.83 23.32
C TYR A 171 -10.29 -12.25 23.63
N THR A 172 -10.86 -11.70 24.70
CA THR A 172 -12.14 -12.12 25.28
C THR A 172 -13.28 -11.19 24.87
N GLY A 173 -12.94 -10.00 24.37
CA GLY A 173 -13.90 -8.99 23.94
C GLY A 173 -13.45 -7.57 24.26
N THR A 174 -14.27 -6.58 23.92
CA THR A 174 -14.12 -5.22 24.41
C THR A 174 -15.17 -4.93 25.47
N THR A 175 -14.79 -4.20 26.52
CA THR A 175 -15.73 -3.74 27.55
C THR A 175 -15.45 -2.29 27.93
N GLN A 176 -16.33 -1.68 28.71
CA GLN A 176 -16.09 -0.37 29.30
C GLN A 176 -15.48 -0.53 30.70
N PHE A 177 -14.37 0.16 30.93
CA PHE A 177 -13.73 0.27 32.24
C PHE A 177 -13.47 1.76 32.52
N PHE A 178 -14.12 2.31 33.55
CA PHE A 178 -14.13 3.76 33.85
C PHE A 178 -14.49 4.66 32.65
N ASP A 179 -15.60 4.35 31.96
CA ASP A 179 -16.10 5.04 30.75
C ASP A 179 -15.12 5.04 29.55
N LYS A 180 -14.05 4.23 29.59
CA LYS A 180 -13.14 4.02 28.45
C LYS A 180 -13.32 2.62 27.90
N LYS A 181 -13.37 2.49 26.57
CA LYS A 181 -13.28 1.18 25.93
C LYS A 181 -11.91 0.57 26.25
N VAL A 182 -11.91 -0.69 26.67
CA VAL A 182 -10.72 -1.50 26.88
C VAL A 182 -10.87 -2.82 26.15
N SER A 183 -9.77 -3.34 25.61
CA SER A 183 -9.68 -4.71 25.11
C SER A 183 -9.32 -5.64 26.26
N VAL A 184 -10.07 -6.73 26.39
CA VAL A 184 -9.90 -7.74 27.43
C VAL A 184 -9.17 -8.93 26.83
N TRP A 185 -8.06 -9.32 27.46
CA TRP A 185 -7.24 -10.45 27.03
C TRP A 185 -7.11 -11.44 28.19
N GLN A 186 -7.43 -12.70 27.95
CA GLN A 186 -7.33 -13.77 28.94
C GLN A 186 -6.01 -14.52 28.74
N THR A 187 -4.97 -14.13 29.46
CA THR A 187 -3.64 -14.77 29.43
C THR A 187 -3.56 -15.89 30.46
N ASP A 188 -2.57 -16.77 30.33
CA ASP A 188 -2.24 -17.77 31.36
C ASP A 188 -1.90 -17.13 32.73
N SER A 189 -1.50 -15.85 32.74
CA SER A 189 -1.19 -15.08 33.96
C SER A 189 -2.39 -14.29 34.52
N GLY A 190 -3.57 -14.37 33.87
CA GLY A 190 -4.78 -13.67 34.27
C GLY A 190 -5.34 -12.73 33.19
N THR A 191 -6.34 -11.92 33.56
CA THR A 191 -7.00 -10.99 32.62
C THR A 191 -6.19 -9.70 32.49
N LEU A 192 -5.74 -9.40 31.28
CA LEU A 192 -5.08 -8.16 30.92
C LEU A 192 -6.09 -7.21 30.26
N LEU A 193 -6.24 -6.01 30.82
CA LEU A 193 -7.05 -4.93 30.24
C LEU A 193 -6.11 -3.93 29.59
N LEU A 194 -6.15 -3.86 28.26
CA LEU A 194 -5.42 -2.85 27.51
C LEU A 194 -6.38 -1.74 27.13
N PRO A 195 -6.03 -0.45 27.33
CA PRO A 195 -6.79 0.65 26.76
C PRO A 195 -6.97 0.34 25.28
N THR A 196 -8.22 0.30 24.82
CA THR A 196 -8.41 0.44 23.39
C THR A 196 -7.99 1.88 23.15
N LEU A 197 -6.73 2.08 22.75
CA LEU A 197 -6.44 3.18 21.84
C LEU A 197 -7.56 3.06 20.82
N ASP A 198 -8.31 4.13 20.58
CA ASP A 198 -9.17 4.17 19.40
C ASP A 198 -8.24 3.76 18.26
N THR A 199 -8.30 2.49 17.87
CA THR A 199 -7.47 1.96 16.81
C THR A 199 -8.14 2.54 15.59
N VAL A 200 -7.80 3.79 15.30
CA VAL A 200 -7.89 4.42 13.99
C VAL A 200 -7.20 3.42 13.08
N GLY A 201 -7.94 2.50 12.50
CA GLY A 201 -7.30 1.30 11.99
C GLY A 201 -8.24 0.19 11.65
N ILE A 202 -8.77 -0.57 12.60
CA ILE A 202 -9.29 -1.91 12.26
C ILE A 202 -10.63 -1.82 11.51
N ASP A 203 -11.57 -0.97 11.97
CA ASP A 203 -12.83 -0.73 11.26
C ASP A 203 -12.61 0.02 9.93
N VAL A 204 -11.62 0.93 9.91
CA VAL A 204 -11.23 1.72 8.72
C VAL A 204 -10.49 0.86 7.68
N LEU A 205 -9.77 -0.18 8.11
CA LEU A 205 -9.01 -1.08 7.25
C LEU A 205 -9.84 -2.25 6.75
N VAL A 206 -10.81 -2.73 7.53
CA VAL A 206 -11.55 -3.94 7.19
C VAL A 206 -12.94 -3.63 6.63
N GLY A 207 -13.67 -2.67 7.22
CA GLY A 207 -15.00 -2.28 6.77
C GLY A 207 -15.08 -1.98 5.28
N PRO A 208 -14.26 -1.04 4.74
CA PRO A 208 -14.23 -0.77 3.30
C PRO A 208 -13.73 -1.97 2.48
N LYS A 209 -12.78 -2.75 3.01
CA LYS A 209 -12.13 -3.83 2.26
C LYS A 209 -12.97 -5.08 2.07
N VAL A 210 -13.98 -5.34 2.91
CA VAL A 210 -14.88 -6.50 2.74
C VAL A 210 -16.24 -6.14 2.14
N GLN A 211 -16.50 -4.84 1.93
CA GLN A 211 -17.76 -4.34 1.41
C GLN A 211 -17.72 -4.01 -0.09
N GLY A 212 -16.58 -4.03 -0.76
CA GLY A 212 -16.52 -3.62 -2.17
C GLY A 212 -17.30 -4.57 -3.08
N ALA A 213 -17.16 -5.89 -2.89
CA ALA A 213 -18.00 -6.85 -3.60
C ALA A 213 -19.49 -6.61 -3.34
N ALA A 214 -19.87 -6.31 -2.10
CA ALA A 214 -21.26 -6.07 -1.72
C ALA A 214 -21.84 -4.78 -2.35
N ASN A 215 -21.07 -3.70 -2.36
CA ASN A 215 -21.47 -2.43 -2.96
C ASN A 215 -21.49 -2.52 -4.49
N LEU A 216 -20.59 -3.29 -5.08
CA LEU A 216 -20.58 -3.58 -6.52
C LEU A 216 -21.81 -4.40 -6.93
N ASP A 217 -22.17 -5.46 -6.17
CA ASP A 217 -23.36 -6.28 -6.45
C ASP A 217 -24.64 -5.45 -6.36
N ARG A 218 -24.75 -4.61 -5.32
CA ARG A 218 -25.83 -3.62 -5.18
C ARG A 218 -25.95 -2.75 -6.43
N TYR A 219 -24.84 -2.15 -6.84
CA TYR A 219 -24.81 -1.25 -8.00
C TYR A 219 -25.26 -1.95 -9.29
N ILE A 220 -24.80 -3.18 -9.52
CA ILE A 220 -25.19 -4.01 -10.68
C ILE A 220 -26.69 -4.33 -10.68
N VAL A 221 -27.29 -4.53 -9.50
CA VAL A 221 -28.72 -4.82 -9.36
C VAL A 221 -29.59 -3.57 -9.49
N GLU A 222 -29.15 -2.43 -8.94
CA GLU A 222 -29.89 -1.17 -8.98
C GLU A 222 -29.78 -0.45 -10.34
N THR A 223 -28.72 -0.72 -11.11
CA THR A 223 -28.45 -0.08 -12.40
C THR A 223 -28.70 -1.06 -13.55
N GLU A 224 -29.93 -1.04 -14.10
CA GLU A 224 -30.34 -1.97 -15.17
C GLU A 224 -29.39 -1.98 -16.39
N ASP A 225 -28.79 -0.83 -16.70
CA ASP A 225 -27.93 -0.66 -17.87
C ASP A 225 -26.66 -1.51 -17.80
N VAL A 226 -26.16 -1.83 -16.60
CA VAL A 226 -24.97 -2.66 -16.41
C VAL A 226 -25.24 -4.09 -16.91
N ARG A 227 -26.36 -4.70 -16.50
CA ARG A 227 -26.74 -6.04 -16.95
C ARG A 227 -27.15 -6.07 -18.42
N LYS A 228 -27.73 -4.99 -18.95
CA LYS A 228 -28.02 -4.86 -20.39
C LYS A 228 -26.75 -4.78 -21.23
N ARG A 229 -25.72 -4.09 -20.73
CA ARG A 229 -24.43 -3.92 -21.42
C ARG A 229 -23.59 -5.20 -21.42
N PHE A 230 -23.68 -5.99 -20.35
CA PHE A 230 -22.94 -7.24 -20.16
C PHE A 230 -23.87 -8.44 -19.90
N PRO A 231 -24.61 -8.91 -20.92
CA PRO A 231 -25.51 -10.05 -20.77
C PRO A 231 -24.79 -11.40 -20.66
N GLU A 232 -23.53 -11.47 -21.06
CA GLU A 232 -22.72 -12.69 -21.14
C GLU A 232 -21.33 -12.48 -20.49
N GLU A 233 -20.26 -12.96 -21.13
CA GLU A 233 -18.88 -12.79 -20.69
C GLU A 233 -18.55 -11.31 -20.47
N VAL A 234 -17.90 -11.01 -19.34
CA VAL A 234 -17.47 -9.66 -18.96
C VAL A 234 -15.97 -9.64 -18.71
N SER A 235 -15.29 -8.67 -19.30
CA SER A 235 -13.90 -8.34 -18.96
C SER A 235 -13.88 -7.30 -17.84
N SER A 236 -12.97 -7.43 -16.89
CA SER A 236 -12.72 -6.40 -15.87
C SER A 236 -12.44 -5.04 -16.51
N ASP A 237 -11.69 -5.03 -17.61
CA ASP A 237 -11.27 -3.81 -18.29
C ASP A 237 -12.45 -3.14 -19.02
N ASP A 238 -13.36 -3.94 -19.60
CA ASP A 238 -14.55 -3.41 -20.26
C ASP A 238 -15.54 -2.83 -19.23
N LEU A 239 -15.70 -3.48 -18.08
CA LEU A 239 -16.52 -2.97 -16.99
C LEU A 239 -15.97 -1.64 -16.46
N VAL A 240 -14.66 -1.55 -16.22
CA VAL A 240 -14.00 -0.31 -15.77
C VAL A 240 -14.04 0.77 -16.83
N LYS A 241 -13.94 0.42 -18.11
CA LYS A 241 -14.01 1.40 -19.20
C LYS A 241 -15.39 2.05 -19.31
N GLU A 242 -16.45 1.26 -19.16
CA GLU A 242 -17.83 1.75 -19.35
C GLU A 242 -18.42 2.38 -18.08
N PHE A 243 -18.12 1.81 -16.90
CA PHE A 243 -18.75 2.21 -15.63
C PHE A 243 -17.74 2.58 -14.54
N GLY A 244 -16.43 2.64 -14.84
CA GLY A 244 -15.40 2.76 -13.82
C GLY A 244 -15.43 4.04 -13.00
N ASP A 245 -16.00 5.13 -13.54
CA ASP A 245 -16.06 6.43 -12.86
C ASP A 245 -17.35 6.59 -12.01
N GLU A 246 -18.24 5.61 -12.05
CA GLU A 246 -19.47 5.59 -11.26
C GLU A 246 -19.16 5.36 -9.78
N ILE A 247 -19.84 6.12 -8.91
CA ILE A 247 -19.58 6.13 -7.47
C ILE A 247 -20.56 5.19 -6.76
N LEU A 248 -20.00 4.26 -5.99
CA LEU A 248 -20.73 3.31 -5.16
C LEU A 248 -21.24 3.96 -3.86
N THR A 249 -22.09 3.23 -3.13
CA THR A 249 -22.71 3.73 -1.89
C THR A 249 -21.73 4.05 -0.76
N ASP A 250 -20.51 3.52 -0.81
CA ASP A 250 -19.43 3.80 0.14
C ASP A 250 -18.48 4.93 -0.33
N GLY A 251 -18.80 5.59 -1.44
CA GLY A 251 -18.02 6.71 -2.00
C GLY A 251 -16.82 6.30 -2.85
N ARG A 252 -16.52 5.00 -2.99
CA ARG A 252 -15.49 4.52 -3.94
C ARG A 252 -16.03 4.45 -5.36
N SER A 253 -15.15 4.53 -6.34
CA SER A 253 -15.53 4.28 -7.72
C SER A 253 -15.63 2.77 -8.03
N VAL A 254 -16.41 2.38 -9.03
CA VAL A 254 -16.43 1.00 -9.57
C VAL A 254 -15.01 0.56 -9.92
N ARG A 255 -14.20 1.46 -10.50
CA ARG A 255 -12.80 1.21 -10.82
C ARG A 255 -11.99 0.82 -9.58
N ASP A 256 -12.12 1.52 -8.48
CA ASP A 256 -11.36 1.24 -7.25
C ASP A 256 -11.64 -0.16 -6.71
N VAL A 257 -12.90 -0.60 -6.78
CA VAL A 257 -13.31 -1.95 -6.35
C VAL A 257 -12.84 -3.02 -7.33
N VAL A 258 -13.00 -2.80 -8.63
CA VAL A 258 -12.65 -3.79 -9.66
C VAL A 258 -11.13 -3.94 -9.85
N ASN A 259 -10.34 -2.92 -9.53
CA ASN A 259 -8.87 -2.96 -9.59
C ASN A 259 -8.22 -3.98 -8.63
N VAL A 260 -9.00 -4.60 -7.73
CA VAL A 260 -8.54 -5.76 -6.95
C VAL A 260 -8.27 -6.98 -7.84
N LEU A 261 -8.93 -7.05 -8.99
CA LEU A 261 -8.80 -8.11 -9.98
C LEU A 261 -7.55 -7.90 -10.86
N PRO A 262 -6.94 -8.95 -11.44
CA PRO A 262 -5.86 -8.80 -12.40
C PRO A 262 -6.38 -8.14 -13.68
N ALA A 263 -5.60 -7.22 -14.25
CA ALA A 263 -5.95 -6.56 -15.50
C ALA A 263 -6.21 -7.56 -16.64
N GLY A 264 -7.23 -7.30 -17.46
CA GLY A 264 -7.63 -8.15 -18.58
C GLY A 264 -8.32 -9.46 -18.19
N SER A 265 -8.73 -9.64 -16.93
CA SER A 265 -9.42 -10.86 -16.50
C SER A 265 -10.81 -10.96 -17.11
N LYS A 266 -11.17 -12.16 -17.58
CA LYS A 266 -12.46 -12.47 -18.19
C LYS A 266 -13.28 -13.37 -17.29
N TYR A 267 -14.55 -13.05 -17.15
CA TYR A 267 -15.49 -13.77 -16.29
C TYR A 267 -16.72 -14.19 -17.09
N LYS A 268 -17.25 -15.37 -16.77
CA LYS A 268 -18.43 -15.94 -17.45
C LYS A 268 -19.64 -14.99 -17.46
N ASN A 269 -19.80 -14.21 -16.38
CA ASN A 269 -20.84 -13.21 -16.19
C ASN A 269 -20.45 -12.25 -15.05
N LEU A 270 -21.27 -11.22 -14.82
CA LEU A 270 -21.09 -10.25 -13.74
C LEU A 270 -21.07 -10.91 -12.36
N ASP A 271 -21.90 -11.93 -12.11
CA ASP A 271 -21.97 -12.58 -10.80
C ASP A 271 -20.66 -13.30 -10.44
N ALA A 272 -19.98 -13.90 -11.44
CA ALA A 272 -18.66 -14.52 -11.31
C ALA A 272 -17.54 -13.49 -11.11
N LEU A 273 -17.65 -12.31 -11.72
CA LEU A 273 -16.72 -11.20 -11.48
C LEU A 273 -16.81 -10.71 -10.04
N VAL A 274 -18.02 -10.45 -9.55
CA VAL A 274 -18.26 -10.02 -8.16
C VAL A 274 -17.81 -11.09 -7.16
N GLU A 275 -17.94 -12.37 -7.51
CA GLU A 275 -17.41 -13.47 -6.72
C GLU A 275 -15.87 -13.44 -6.61
N ASP A 276 -15.14 -13.18 -7.70
CA ASP A 276 -13.68 -13.06 -7.62
C ASP A 276 -13.25 -11.80 -6.84
N VAL A 277 -13.99 -10.70 -6.94
CA VAL A 277 -13.78 -9.51 -6.10
C VAL A 277 -13.89 -9.90 -4.62
N SER A 278 -14.96 -10.62 -4.25
CA SER A 278 -15.20 -11.10 -2.88
C SER A 278 -14.08 -12.01 -2.37
N GLU A 279 -13.59 -12.94 -3.19
CA GLU A 279 -12.47 -13.83 -2.82
C GLU A 279 -11.16 -13.06 -2.62
N ARG A 280 -10.87 -12.09 -3.48
CA ARG A 280 -9.65 -11.28 -3.35
C ARG A 280 -9.68 -10.33 -2.18
N GLU A 281 -10.82 -9.69 -1.93
CA GLU A 281 -11.06 -8.88 -0.74
C GLU A 281 -10.83 -9.72 0.54
N ALA A 282 -11.44 -10.91 0.60
CA ALA A 282 -11.23 -11.82 1.73
C ALA A 282 -9.77 -12.28 1.85
N SER A 283 -9.08 -12.55 0.74
CA SER A 283 -7.65 -12.89 0.71
C SER A 283 -6.75 -11.76 1.23
N GLN A 284 -7.05 -10.51 0.86
CA GLN A 284 -6.31 -9.35 1.37
C GLN A 284 -6.46 -9.17 2.88
N VAL A 285 -7.65 -9.44 3.43
CA VAL A 285 -7.87 -9.40 4.88
C VAL A 285 -7.13 -10.56 5.57
N ARG A 286 -7.22 -11.78 5.03
CA ARG A 286 -6.51 -12.97 5.56
C ARG A 286 -5.00 -12.80 5.61
N THR A 287 -4.42 -12.05 4.66
CA THR A 287 -2.97 -11.84 4.56
C THR A 287 -2.48 -10.58 5.28
N SER A 288 -3.40 -9.80 5.86
CA SER A 288 -3.04 -8.61 6.64
C SER A 288 -2.50 -8.99 8.03
N VAL A 289 -1.53 -8.23 8.54
CA VAL A 289 -0.99 -8.43 9.89
C VAL A 289 -2.12 -8.23 10.91
N GLY A 290 -2.37 -9.23 11.76
CA GLY A 290 -3.51 -9.23 12.68
C GLY A 290 -4.81 -9.76 12.05
N ALA A 291 -4.73 -10.59 11.01
CA ALA A 291 -5.87 -11.20 10.33
C ALA A 291 -6.93 -11.76 11.28
N ASP A 292 -6.56 -12.48 12.35
CA ASP A 292 -7.54 -13.00 13.31
C ASP A 292 -8.34 -11.88 14.00
N VAL A 293 -7.67 -10.78 14.36
CA VAL A 293 -8.30 -9.59 14.95
C VAL A 293 -9.14 -8.86 13.91
N ALA A 294 -8.65 -8.76 12.67
CA ALA A 294 -9.36 -8.14 11.56
C ALA A 294 -10.62 -8.92 11.17
N VAL A 295 -10.57 -10.25 11.17
CA VAL A 295 -11.71 -11.15 10.93
C VAL A 295 -12.70 -11.06 12.09
N THR A 296 -12.22 -11.08 13.33
CA THR A 296 -13.06 -10.90 14.52
C THR A 296 -13.78 -9.55 14.50
N ALA A 297 -13.07 -8.48 14.12
CA ALA A 297 -13.64 -7.13 13.98
C ALA A 297 -14.61 -7.03 12.80
N ALA A 298 -14.28 -7.58 11.63
CA ALA A 298 -15.17 -7.58 10.44
C ALA A 298 -16.51 -8.23 10.71
N LEU A 299 -16.48 -9.31 11.49
CA LEU A 299 -17.64 -10.09 11.81
C LEU A 299 -18.48 -9.46 12.94
N GLY A 300 -17.90 -8.56 13.74
CA GLY A 300 -18.55 -8.05 14.96
C GLY A 300 -18.82 -9.17 15.98
N ILE A 301 -18.07 -10.27 15.93
CA ILE A 301 -18.29 -11.46 16.74
C ILE A 301 -17.22 -11.54 17.83
N ASP A 302 -17.64 -11.68 19.10
CA ASP A 302 -16.75 -12.15 20.17
C ASP A 302 -16.08 -13.49 19.79
N SER A 303 -14.86 -13.72 20.30
CA SER A 303 -13.94 -14.84 20.00
C SER A 303 -14.45 -16.28 20.30
N GLY A 304 -15.76 -16.47 20.41
CA GLY A 304 -16.44 -17.74 20.65
C GLY A 304 -16.95 -18.46 19.38
N VAL A 305 -16.99 -17.82 18.21
CA VAL A 305 -17.43 -18.50 16.99
C VAL A 305 -16.24 -19.21 16.33
N THR A 306 -16.19 -20.53 16.49
CA THR A 306 -15.19 -21.40 15.86
C THR A 306 -15.47 -21.62 14.36
N GLU A 307 -16.69 -21.35 13.89
CA GLU A 307 -17.09 -21.55 12.49
C GLU A 307 -17.85 -20.32 11.98
N ILE A 308 -17.25 -19.52 11.08
CA ILE A 308 -17.87 -18.28 10.56
C ILE A 308 -19.27 -18.54 9.99
N GLY A 309 -19.47 -19.69 9.33
CA GLY A 309 -20.77 -20.03 8.73
C GLY A 309 -21.91 -20.10 9.74
N THR A 310 -21.65 -20.45 11.01
CA THR A 310 -22.66 -20.57 12.07
C THR A 310 -22.89 -19.25 12.83
N ALA A 311 -22.20 -18.18 12.45
CA ALA A 311 -22.39 -16.88 13.06
C ALA A 311 -23.82 -16.37 12.83
N ASP A 312 -24.45 -15.93 13.91
CA ASP A 312 -25.82 -15.40 13.90
C ASP A 312 -25.92 -14.13 13.05
N VAL A 313 -26.87 -14.11 12.09
CA VAL A 313 -27.19 -12.94 11.25
C VAL A 313 -27.53 -11.71 12.09
N ASN A 314 -28.07 -11.91 13.30
CA ASN A 314 -28.39 -10.81 14.22
C ASN A 314 -27.17 -9.97 14.62
N ARG A 315 -25.95 -10.50 14.45
CA ARG A 315 -24.68 -9.82 14.77
C ARG A 315 -24.14 -8.95 13.63
N LEU A 316 -24.73 -9.02 12.43
CA LEU A 316 -24.27 -8.23 11.28
C LEU A 316 -24.76 -6.79 11.38
N GLU A 317 -23.96 -5.92 11.98
CA GLU A 317 -24.31 -4.50 12.17
C GLU A 317 -24.57 -3.75 10.86
N SER A 318 -24.00 -4.22 9.74
CA SER A 318 -24.24 -3.67 8.39
C SER A 318 -25.68 -3.85 7.88
N ILE A 319 -26.45 -4.77 8.46
CA ILE A 319 -27.86 -5.02 8.12
C ILE A 319 -28.73 -4.29 9.15
N PRO A 320 -29.69 -3.42 8.77
CA PRO A 320 -30.57 -2.75 9.73
C PRO A 320 -31.31 -3.73 10.66
N THR A 321 -31.48 -3.38 11.94
CA THR A 321 -32.08 -4.26 12.97
C THR A 321 -33.42 -4.88 12.56
N ARG A 322 -34.29 -4.11 11.89
CA ARG A 322 -35.58 -4.63 11.40
C ARG A 322 -35.42 -5.68 10.30
N ALA A 323 -34.47 -5.47 9.40
CA ALA A 323 -34.14 -6.42 8.35
C ALA A 323 -33.56 -7.71 8.94
N ARG A 324 -32.63 -7.63 9.90
CA ARG A 324 -32.11 -8.82 10.61
C ARG A 324 -33.23 -9.64 11.25
N ALA A 325 -34.15 -8.98 11.96
CA ALA A 325 -35.28 -9.65 12.60
C ALA A 325 -36.22 -10.32 11.57
N ALA A 326 -36.41 -9.72 10.40
CA ALA A 326 -37.18 -10.30 9.31
C ALA A 326 -36.48 -11.51 8.68
N LEU A 327 -35.16 -11.42 8.43
CA LEU A 327 -34.35 -12.54 7.92
C LEU A 327 -34.42 -13.75 8.84
N ILE A 328 -34.28 -13.53 10.15
CA ILE A 328 -34.38 -14.60 11.16
C ILE A 328 -35.76 -15.25 11.16
N ARG A 329 -36.85 -14.47 11.07
CA ARG A 329 -38.22 -15.02 10.94
C ARG A 329 -38.42 -15.77 9.62
N GLY A 330 -37.77 -15.33 8.56
CA GLY A 330 -37.73 -16.00 7.25
C GLY A 330 -36.82 -17.23 7.18
N GLY A 331 -36.21 -17.65 8.29
CA GLY A 331 -35.35 -18.84 8.36
C GLY A 331 -33.88 -18.60 7.99
N VAL A 332 -33.47 -17.35 7.78
CA VAL A 332 -32.08 -16.96 7.52
C VAL A 332 -31.43 -16.56 8.84
N THR A 333 -31.00 -17.56 9.61
CA THR A 333 -30.50 -17.41 10.98
C THR A 333 -28.99 -17.21 11.08
N ASP A 334 -28.24 -17.72 10.11
CA ASP A 334 -26.77 -17.73 10.14
C ASP A 334 -26.14 -17.22 8.84
N LEU A 335 -24.86 -16.85 8.93
CA LEU A 335 -24.08 -16.28 7.84
C LEU A 335 -24.05 -17.21 6.62
N GLN A 336 -23.95 -18.52 6.82
CA GLN A 336 -23.93 -19.49 5.74
C GLN A 336 -25.25 -19.53 5.00
N THR A 337 -26.36 -19.50 5.72
CA THR A 337 -27.70 -19.46 5.13
C THR A 337 -27.89 -18.15 4.37
N LEU A 338 -27.47 -17.02 4.93
CA LEU A 338 -27.56 -15.72 4.26
C LEU A 338 -26.73 -15.68 2.96
N ALA A 339 -25.49 -16.14 3.00
CA ALA A 339 -24.60 -16.14 1.83
C ALA A 339 -25.08 -17.08 0.71
N ASN A 340 -25.73 -18.19 1.06
CA ASN A 340 -26.25 -19.16 0.09
C ASN A 340 -27.68 -18.85 -0.37
N THR A 341 -28.38 -17.89 0.25
CA THR A 341 -29.72 -17.50 -0.16
C THR A 341 -29.64 -16.51 -1.31
N PRO A 342 -30.27 -16.80 -2.47
CA PRO A 342 -30.37 -15.86 -3.57
C PRO A 342 -30.98 -14.51 -3.15
N SER A 343 -30.48 -13.40 -3.70
CA SER A 343 -30.87 -12.05 -3.30
C SER A 343 -32.35 -11.71 -3.60
N ASP A 344 -32.95 -12.38 -4.59
CA ASP A 344 -34.39 -12.30 -4.89
C ASP A 344 -35.24 -12.91 -3.77
N LYS A 345 -34.82 -14.07 -3.22
CA LYS A 345 -35.47 -14.68 -2.06
C LYS A 345 -35.30 -13.87 -0.79
N VAL A 346 -34.11 -13.30 -0.57
CA VAL A 346 -33.88 -12.37 0.56
C VAL A 346 -34.82 -11.16 0.44
N SER A 347 -34.96 -10.60 -0.77
CA SER A 347 -35.90 -9.50 -1.02
C SER A 347 -37.37 -9.90 -0.76
N GLU A 348 -37.77 -11.12 -1.13
CA GLU A 348 -39.11 -11.65 -0.88
C GLU A 348 -39.42 -11.81 0.62
N ILE A 349 -38.46 -12.33 1.39
CA ILE A 349 -38.57 -12.44 2.85
C ILE A 349 -38.80 -11.05 3.46
N LEU A 350 -37.97 -10.07 3.09
CA LEU A 350 -38.07 -8.71 3.63
C LEU A 350 -39.41 -8.04 3.29
N LYS A 351 -39.90 -8.22 2.07
CA LYS A 351 -41.21 -7.71 1.63
C LYS A 351 -42.36 -8.35 2.40
N THR A 352 -42.33 -9.68 2.58
CA THR A 352 -43.36 -10.43 3.33
C THR A 352 -43.44 -9.96 4.78
N GLU A 353 -42.29 -9.62 5.36
CA GLU A 353 -42.15 -9.11 6.74
C GLU A 353 -42.36 -7.59 6.87
N GLY A 354 -42.76 -6.91 5.79
CA GLY A 354 -43.04 -5.47 5.80
C GLY A 354 -41.82 -4.58 5.99
N VAL A 355 -40.62 -5.08 5.69
CA VAL A 355 -39.36 -4.32 5.73
C VAL A 355 -39.12 -3.66 4.38
N SER A 356 -38.97 -2.33 4.38
CA SER A 356 -38.58 -1.58 3.19
C SER A 356 -37.07 -1.73 2.95
N ALA A 357 -36.71 -2.57 2.00
CA ALA A 357 -35.34 -2.78 1.52
C ALA A 357 -35.37 -2.89 -0.01
N SER A 358 -34.36 -2.33 -0.69
CA SER A 358 -34.23 -2.46 -2.15
C SER A 358 -33.71 -3.84 -2.54
N ALA A 359 -33.84 -4.21 -3.82
CA ALA A 359 -33.19 -5.41 -4.35
C ALA A 359 -31.65 -5.31 -4.24
N GLY A 360 -31.12 -4.08 -4.34
CA GLY A 360 -29.71 -3.80 -4.13
C GLY A 360 -29.25 -4.00 -2.69
N ASP A 361 -30.08 -3.65 -1.70
CA ASP A 361 -29.80 -3.92 -0.28
C ASP A 361 -29.69 -5.44 -0.04
N ALA A 362 -30.63 -6.22 -0.57
CA ALA A 362 -30.60 -7.67 -0.46
C ALA A 362 -29.35 -8.28 -1.11
N ALA A 363 -28.99 -7.84 -2.32
CA ALA A 363 -27.78 -8.28 -3.02
C ALA A 363 -26.50 -7.92 -2.24
N SER A 364 -26.45 -6.70 -1.70
CA SER A 364 -25.35 -6.24 -0.84
C SER A 364 -25.17 -7.17 0.37
N TRP A 365 -26.25 -7.46 1.10
CA TRP A 365 -26.17 -8.27 2.32
C TRP A 365 -25.79 -9.73 2.05
N THR A 366 -26.33 -10.34 0.99
CA THR A 366 -25.96 -11.71 0.59
C THR A 366 -24.49 -11.78 0.19
N ARG A 367 -24.01 -10.78 -0.56
CA ARG A 367 -22.63 -10.75 -1.03
C ARG A 367 -21.65 -10.45 0.11
N TYR A 368 -22.01 -9.54 1.00
CA TYR A 368 -21.25 -9.25 2.21
C TYR A 368 -21.07 -10.50 3.08
N ALA A 369 -22.15 -11.25 3.32
CA ALA A 369 -22.09 -12.53 4.02
C ALA A 369 -21.17 -13.53 3.32
N GLY A 370 -21.24 -13.59 1.98
CA GLY A 370 -20.34 -14.41 1.17
C GLY A 370 -18.86 -14.02 1.31
N THR A 371 -18.53 -12.73 1.33
CA THR A 371 -17.14 -12.26 1.57
C THR A 371 -16.67 -12.66 2.97
N LEU A 372 -17.52 -12.47 3.98
CA LEU A 372 -17.20 -12.84 5.36
C LEU A 372 -16.93 -14.35 5.52
N MET A 373 -17.71 -15.21 4.86
CA MET A 373 -17.47 -16.66 4.87
C MET A 373 -16.09 -17.06 4.33
N ARG A 374 -15.59 -16.32 3.34
CA ARG A 374 -14.27 -16.57 2.70
C ARG A 374 -13.09 -16.15 3.59
N LEU A 375 -13.34 -15.47 4.71
CA LEU A 375 -12.28 -15.04 5.62
C LEU A 375 -11.59 -16.19 6.40
N ARG A 376 -12.20 -17.38 6.52
CA ARG A 376 -11.64 -18.48 7.32
C ARG A 376 -11.51 -19.82 6.60
N THR A 377 -11.97 -19.93 5.35
CA THR A 377 -11.95 -21.17 4.56
C THR A 377 -10.56 -21.63 4.08
N GLY A 378 -9.46 -21.08 4.62
CA GLY A 378 -8.10 -21.35 4.16
C GLY A 378 -7.21 -22.20 5.07
N ILE A 379 -7.71 -22.73 6.19
CA ILE A 379 -6.94 -23.61 7.08
C ILE A 379 -7.82 -24.79 7.48
N GLY A 380 -7.71 -25.87 6.72
CA GLY A 380 -8.19 -27.20 7.06
C GLY A 380 -7.01 -28.13 7.29
#